data_AF-A0A933ZK81-F1
#
_entry.id   AF-A0A933ZK81-F1
#
_cell.length_a   1.000
_cell.length_b   1.000
_cell.length_c   1.000
_cell.angle_alpha   90.00
_cell.angle_beta   90.00
_cell.angle_gamma   90.00
#
_symmetry.space_group_name_H-M   'P 1'
#
loop_
_entity.id
_entity.type
_entity.pdbx_description
1 polymer ?
#
loop_
_entity_poly.entity_id
_entity_poly.type
_entity_poly.pdbx_seq_one_letter_code
_entity_poly.pdbx_strand_id
1 'polypeptide(L)'
;MNTETSRLRPWADLVFHVLAHVPARRPVPASVHDPVYTAFVRDHLGPATDRHLGDDASALSALVSTHDALVAVQWLAWLFPSVEAAFGVAELEIAQLPAESTAEPKLIPRLLKHRQAAELLWASVLLEAEWHARLPEVHLSLPELDQALSSAAAVAPRLADCTVAFVRALRLHGRVRSHEIWVGAPLPALRLGIEHVVWQACHEATVLEVNEAAARTGIELGHGPSEHAAVVLLAERAKRHRQAAQHASWLAHFGANAPPTDRSALDSAALLMVVQLAEGR
;
A
#
# COMPACT_ATOMS: atom_id res chain seq x y z
N MET A 1 -16.08 -12.78 -18.42
CA MET A 1 -15.30 -11.86 -17.55
C MET A 1 -14.06 -11.49 -18.33
N ASN A 2 -13.94 -10.23 -18.78
CA ASN A 2 -12.77 -9.78 -19.54
C ASN A 2 -11.52 -9.86 -18.65
N THR A 3 -10.48 -10.51 -19.15
CA THR A 3 -9.19 -10.74 -18.47
C THR A 3 -8.35 -9.47 -18.26
N GLU A 4 -8.82 -8.31 -18.73
CA GLU A 4 -8.14 -7.01 -18.63
C GLU A 4 -8.26 -6.34 -17.25
N THR A 5 -9.18 -6.76 -16.38
CA THR A 5 -9.33 -6.25 -15.00
C THR A 5 -8.52 -7.00 -13.95
N SER A 6 -7.71 -8.00 -14.31
CA SER A 6 -7.13 -8.96 -13.36
C SER A 6 -6.12 -8.40 -12.35
N ARG A 7 -5.66 -7.15 -12.54
CA ARG A 7 -4.71 -6.48 -11.64
C ARG A 7 -5.33 -5.45 -10.71
N LEU A 8 -6.63 -5.20 -10.80
CA LEU A 8 -7.31 -4.44 -9.76
C LEU A 8 -7.54 -5.33 -8.54
N ARG A 9 -7.63 -4.71 -7.36
CA ARG A 9 -8.02 -5.39 -6.11
C ARG A 9 -9.25 -4.70 -5.53
N PRO A 10 -10.47 -5.02 -6.00
CA PRO A 10 -11.67 -4.28 -5.62
C PRO A 10 -11.93 -4.22 -4.12
N TRP A 11 -11.72 -5.34 -3.41
CA TRP A 11 -11.84 -5.38 -1.95
C TRP A 11 -10.78 -4.50 -1.27
N ALA A 12 -9.51 -4.65 -1.66
CA ALA A 12 -8.44 -3.83 -1.09
C ALA A 12 -8.66 -2.34 -1.39
N ASP A 13 -9.11 -1.99 -2.60
CA ASP A 13 -9.44 -0.62 -2.99
C ASP A 13 -10.54 -0.02 -2.12
N LEU A 14 -11.57 -0.80 -1.78
CA LEU A 14 -12.61 -0.36 -0.86
C LEU A 14 -12.10 -0.19 0.58
N VAL A 15 -11.24 -1.10 1.07
CA VAL A 15 -10.61 -0.96 2.39
C VAL A 15 -9.74 0.29 2.46
N PHE A 16 -8.88 0.48 1.47
CA PHE A 16 -8.00 1.64 1.41
C PHE A 16 -8.77 2.93 1.09
N HIS A 17 -9.91 2.86 0.38
CA HIS A 17 -10.82 4.00 0.21
C HIS A 17 -11.23 4.56 1.56
N VAL A 18 -11.78 3.72 2.45
CA VAL A 18 -12.17 4.15 3.80
C VAL A 18 -10.97 4.70 4.57
N LEU A 19 -9.83 4.00 4.56
CA LEU A 19 -8.63 4.44 5.28
C LEU A 19 -8.05 5.76 4.74
N ALA A 20 -8.19 6.05 3.45
CA ALA A 20 -7.75 7.32 2.88
C ALA A 20 -8.55 8.52 3.44
N HIS A 21 -9.76 8.28 3.97
CA HIS A 21 -10.56 9.29 4.67
C HIS A 21 -10.20 9.42 6.16
N VAL A 22 -9.39 8.53 6.74
CA VAL A 22 -9.04 8.54 8.17
C VAL A 22 -7.81 9.43 8.40
N PRO A 23 -7.95 10.68 8.86
CA PRO A 23 -6.78 11.52 9.12
C PRO A 23 -6.00 10.98 10.31
N ALA A 24 -4.69 10.88 10.18
CA ALA A 24 -3.84 10.59 11.33
C ALA A 24 -3.73 11.86 12.21
N ARG A 25 -4.04 11.75 13.51
CA ARG A 25 -3.93 12.88 14.47
C ARG A 25 -2.50 13.40 14.63
N ARG A 26 -1.52 12.58 14.26
CA ARG A 26 -0.09 12.88 14.19
C ARG A 26 0.47 12.24 12.91
N PRO A 27 1.62 12.69 12.39
CA PRO A 27 2.27 11.98 11.30
C PRO A 27 2.56 10.53 11.70
N VAL A 28 1.90 9.58 11.01
CA VAL A 28 2.10 8.14 11.21
C VAL A 28 2.47 7.54 9.86
N PRO A 29 3.64 6.88 9.71
CA PRO A 29 4.10 6.37 8.41
C PRO A 29 3.13 5.40 7.72
N ALA A 30 2.36 4.64 8.50
CA ALA A 30 1.38 3.70 7.97
C ALA A 30 0.09 4.37 7.48
N SER A 31 -0.11 5.66 7.77
CA SER A 31 -1.28 6.40 7.31
C SER A 31 -1.32 6.42 5.78
N VAL A 32 -2.50 6.16 5.23
CA VAL A 32 -2.80 6.30 3.80
C VAL A 32 -3.73 7.47 3.52
N HIS A 33 -3.95 8.33 4.53
CA HIS A 33 -4.73 9.54 4.34
C HIS A 33 -4.14 10.38 3.22
N ASP A 34 -4.93 10.62 2.17
CA ASP A 34 -4.48 11.36 1.00
C ASP A 34 -5.50 12.46 0.66
N PRO A 35 -5.15 13.74 0.81
CA PRO A 35 -6.07 14.85 0.54
C PRO A 35 -6.44 14.98 -0.95
N VAL A 36 -5.60 14.49 -1.87
CA VAL A 36 -5.90 14.51 -3.31
C VAL A 36 -6.92 13.43 -3.64
N TYR A 37 -6.77 12.23 -3.07
CA TYR A 37 -7.75 11.16 -3.23
C TYR A 37 -9.09 11.52 -2.61
N THR A 38 -9.11 12.05 -1.38
CA THR A 38 -10.38 12.44 -0.72
C THR A 38 -11.08 13.59 -1.44
N ALA A 39 -10.33 14.53 -2.03
CA ALA A 39 -10.90 15.56 -2.91
C ALA A 39 -11.51 14.94 -4.18
N PHE A 40 -10.81 14.01 -4.84
CA PHE A 40 -11.33 13.28 -5.99
C PHE A 40 -12.63 12.53 -5.65
N VAL A 41 -12.69 11.84 -4.52
CA VAL A 41 -13.91 11.16 -4.06
C VAL A 41 -15.03 12.15 -3.82
N ARG A 42 -14.76 13.26 -3.13
CA ARG A 42 -15.76 14.31 -2.86
C ARG A 42 -16.35 14.85 -4.14
N ASP A 43 -15.53 15.11 -5.14
CA ASP A 43 -15.98 15.70 -6.40
C ASP A 43 -16.91 14.76 -7.20
N HIS A 44 -16.92 13.44 -6.92
CA HIS A 44 -17.78 12.45 -7.58
C HIS A 44 -18.96 11.98 -6.70
N LEU A 45 -18.75 11.83 -5.40
CA LEU A 45 -19.72 11.20 -4.49
C LEU A 45 -20.32 12.18 -3.47
N GLY A 46 -19.86 13.43 -3.44
CA GLY A 46 -20.16 14.36 -2.37
C GLY A 46 -19.25 14.17 -1.14
N PRO A 47 -19.32 15.09 -0.16
CA PRO A 47 -18.45 15.04 1.01
C PRO A 47 -18.73 13.80 1.85
N ALA A 48 -17.68 13.26 2.49
CA ALA A 48 -17.82 12.10 3.36
C ALA A 48 -18.76 12.35 4.56
N THR A 49 -18.90 13.60 5.00
CA THR A 49 -19.81 14.01 6.09
C THR A 49 -21.29 13.87 5.75
N ASP A 50 -21.63 13.79 4.48
CA ASP A 50 -23.01 13.56 4.04
C ASP A 50 -23.32 12.06 3.93
N ARG A 51 -22.36 11.20 4.31
CA ARG A 51 -22.41 9.74 4.31
C ARG A 51 -21.97 9.21 5.68
N HIS A 52 -22.16 7.92 5.92
CA HIS A 52 -21.67 7.27 7.16
C HIS A 52 -20.14 7.35 7.30
N LEU A 53 -19.41 7.39 6.18
CA LEU A 53 -17.95 7.48 6.17
C LEU A 53 -17.36 8.62 6.99
N GLY A 54 -18.02 9.78 7.09
CA GLY A 54 -17.49 10.93 7.83
C GLY A 54 -17.33 10.64 9.33
N ASP A 55 -18.39 10.14 9.94
CA ASP A 55 -18.42 9.79 11.36
C ASP A 55 -17.51 8.58 11.65
N ASP A 56 -17.57 7.58 10.79
CA ASP A 56 -16.74 6.38 10.87
C ASP A 56 -15.24 6.69 10.76
N ALA A 57 -14.84 7.54 9.82
CA ALA A 57 -13.45 7.93 9.65
C ALA A 57 -12.92 8.72 10.86
N SER A 58 -13.78 9.55 11.48
CA SER A 58 -13.46 10.26 12.72
C SER A 58 -13.27 9.31 13.90
N ALA A 59 -14.17 8.33 14.04
CA ALA A 59 -14.07 7.29 15.07
C ALA A 59 -12.85 6.39 14.86
N LEU A 60 -12.58 5.95 13.62
CA LEU A 60 -11.38 5.21 13.26
C LEU A 60 -10.12 6.00 13.61
N SER A 61 -10.05 7.30 13.28
CA SER A 61 -8.90 8.16 13.61
C SER A 61 -8.59 8.18 15.12
N ALA A 62 -9.60 8.04 15.97
CA ALA A 62 -9.43 7.92 17.42
C ALA A 62 -8.88 6.54 17.84
N LEU A 63 -9.27 5.47 17.15
CA LEU A 63 -8.90 4.10 17.48
C LEU A 63 -7.54 3.67 16.93
N VAL A 64 -7.12 4.21 15.77
CA VAL A 64 -5.87 3.83 15.09
C VAL A 64 -4.83 4.96 15.12
N SER A 65 -4.50 5.41 16.33
CA SER A 65 -3.60 6.56 16.54
C SER A 65 -2.09 6.23 16.48
N THR A 66 -1.72 4.97 16.26
CA THR A 66 -0.32 4.50 16.22
C THR A 66 0.00 3.81 14.90
N HIS A 67 1.29 3.74 14.56
CA HIS A 67 1.76 3.01 13.38
C HIS A 67 1.28 1.55 13.41
N ASP A 68 1.53 0.84 14.50
CA ASP A 68 1.19 -0.58 14.62
C ASP A 68 -0.32 -0.84 14.51
N ALA A 69 -1.15 0.03 15.11
CA ALA A 69 -2.60 -0.10 15.00
C ALA A 69 -3.09 0.11 13.56
N LEU A 70 -2.55 1.13 12.86
CA LEU A 70 -2.86 1.38 11.45
C LEU A 70 -2.41 0.24 10.54
N VAL A 71 -1.19 -0.28 10.72
CA VAL A 71 -0.71 -1.45 9.99
C VAL A 71 -1.59 -2.66 10.26
N ALA A 72 -1.99 -2.88 11.52
CA ALA A 72 -2.78 -4.03 11.90
C ALA A 72 -4.15 -4.03 11.22
N VAL A 73 -4.87 -2.91 11.21
CA VAL A 73 -6.20 -2.85 10.57
C VAL A 73 -6.13 -2.93 9.06
N GLN A 74 -5.02 -2.49 8.44
CA GLN A 74 -4.81 -2.62 7.00
C GLN A 74 -4.77 -4.07 6.52
N TRP A 75 -4.45 -5.03 7.40
CA TRP A 75 -4.51 -6.46 7.05
C TRP A 75 -5.90 -6.92 6.59
N LEU A 76 -6.95 -6.16 6.92
CA LEU A 76 -8.30 -6.41 6.43
C LEU A 76 -8.37 -6.45 4.90
N ALA A 77 -7.56 -5.65 4.21
CA ALA A 77 -7.52 -5.58 2.75
C ALA A 77 -7.08 -6.91 2.09
N TRP A 78 -6.40 -7.80 2.81
CA TRP A 78 -5.99 -9.13 2.34
C TRP A 78 -6.92 -10.26 2.78
N LEU A 79 -8.00 -9.95 3.52
CA LEU A 79 -8.82 -10.98 4.15
C LEU A 79 -9.77 -11.65 3.15
N PHE A 80 -10.20 -10.94 2.10
CA PHE A 80 -11.11 -11.47 1.06
C PHE A 80 -10.52 -11.32 -0.34
N PRO A 81 -10.82 -12.29 -1.23
CA PRO A 81 -10.43 -12.21 -2.63
C PRO A 81 -11.30 -11.22 -3.43
N SER A 82 -12.52 -10.92 -2.97
CA SER A 82 -13.46 -10.03 -3.66
C SER A 82 -14.43 -9.36 -2.68
N VAL A 83 -15.16 -8.35 -3.18
CA VAL A 83 -16.19 -7.64 -2.41
C VAL A 83 -17.35 -8.58 -2.09
N GLU A 84 -17.78 -9.40 -3.05
CA GLU A 84 -18.87 -10.37 -2.89
C GLU A 84 -18.57 -11.40 -1.81
N ALA A 85 -17.31 -11.87 -1.73
CA ALA A 85 -16.88 -12.79 -0.68
C ALA A 85 -16.99 -12.16 0.72
N ALA A 86 -16.64 -10.88 0.87
CA ALA A 86 -16.81 -10.16 2.12
C ALA A 86 -18.29 -9.96 2.49
N PHE A 87 -19.14 -9.59 1.51
CA PHE A 87 -20.57 -9.45 1.74
C PHE A 87 -21.26 -10.75 2.15
N GLY A 88 -20.80 -11.91 1.64
CA GLY A 88 -21.34 -13.22 2.01
C GLY A 88 -21.22 -13.57 3.49
N VAL A 89 -20.36 -12.85 4.23
CA VAL A 89 -20.12 -13.04 5.67
C VAL A 89 -20.30 -11.73 6.46
N ALA A 90 -21.00 -10.75 5.89
CA ALA A 90 -21.17 -9.41 6.47
C ALA A 90 -21.77 -9.40 7.89
N GLU A 91 -22.65 -10.36 8.20
CA GLU A 91 -23.33 -10.49 9.50
C GLU A 91 -22.45 -11.13 10.58
N LEU A 92 -21.26 -11.63 10.22
CA LEU A 92 -20.33 -12.25 11.16
C LEU A 92 -19.31 -11.24 11.67
N GLU A 93 -18.92 -11.39 12.93
CA GLU A 93 -17.76 -10.69 13.49
C GLU A 93 -16.46 -11.28 12.90
N ILE A 94 -15.38 -10.49 12.87
CA ILE A 94 -14.06 -10.96 12.37
C ILE A 94 -13.60 -12.24 13.09
N ALA A 95 -13.92 -12.38 14.38
CA ALA A 95 -13.56 -13.56 15.18
C ALA A 95 -14.29 -14.84 14.76
N GLN A 96 -15.40 -14.72 14.02
CA GLN A 96 -16.30 -15.81 13.64
C GLN A 96 -16.15 -16.18 12.15
N LEU A 97 -15.28 -15.48 11.42
CA LEU A 97 -15.10 -15.70 9.99
C LEU A 97 -14.62 -17.12 9.70
N PRO A 98 -15.31 -17.86 8.82
CA PRO A 98 -14.90 -19.20 8.42
C PRO A 98 -13.62 -19.15 7.57
N ALA A 99 -12.79 -20.19 7.67
CA ALA A 99 -11.52 -20.25 6.96
C ALA A 99 -11.72 -20.31 5.45
N GLU A 100 -12.77 -20.97 4.98
CA GLU A 100 -13.14 -21.13 3.58
C GLU A 100 -13.58 -19.83 2.90
N SER A 101 -14.11 -18.86 3.64
CA SER A 101 -14.51 -17.54 3.11
C SER A 101 -13.39 -16.51 3.23
N THR A 102 -12.25 -16.90 3.82
CA THR A 102 -11.15 -15.99 4.15
C THR A 102 -9.91 -16.37 3.34
N ALA A 103 -9.41 -15.46 2.50
CA ALA A 103 -8.21 -15.71 1.70
C ALA A 103 -6.96 -15.93 2.58
N GLU A 104 -6.90 -15.26 3.73
CA GLU A 104 -5.74 -15.27 4.61
C GLU A 104 -6.12 -15.41 6.10
N PRO A 105 -6.62 -16.58 6.54
CA PRO A 105 -7.14 -16.77 7.90
C PRO A 105 -6.12 -16.46 9.00
N LYS A 106 -4.82 -16.64 8.70
CA LYS A 106 -3.71 -16.32 9.61
C LYS A 106 -3.62 -14.82 10.00
N LEU A 107 -4.34 -13.94 9.31
CA LEU A 107 -4.41 -12.51 9.64
C LEU A 107 -5.43 -12.20 10.73
N ILE A 108 -6.42 -13.06 10.95
CA ILE A 108 -7.49 -12.85 11.95
C ILE A 108 -6.90 -12.56 13.34
N PRO A 109 -5.95 -13.35 13.90
CA PRO A 109 -5.40 -13.04 15.23
C PRO A 109 -4.70 -11.68 15.32
N ARG A 110 -4.17 -11.15 14.20
CA ARG A 110 -3.55 -9.81 14.17
C ARG A 110 -4.61 -8.72 14.20
N LEU A 111 -5.69 -8.88 13.45
CA LEU A 111 -6.84 -7.97 13.45
C LEU A 111 -7.50 -7.92 14.84
N LEU A 112 -7.65 -9.06 15.50
CA LEU A 112 -8.27 -9.15 16.82
C LEU A 112 -7.48 -8.44 17.94
N LYS A 113 -6.17 -8.20 17.77
CA LYS A 113 -5.41 -7.33 18.70
C LYS A 113 -5.93 -5.90 18.70
N HIS A 114 -6.55 -5.47 17.61
CA HIS A 114 -7.16 -4.15 17.42
C HIS A 114 -8.64 -4.30 17.05
N ARG A 115 -9.33 -5.27 17.68
CA ARG A 115 -10.69 -5.69 17.30
C ARG A 115 -11.64 -4.53 17.05
N GLN A 116 -11.75 -3.58 17.97
CA GLN A 116 -12.68 -2.45 17.83
C GLN A 116 -12.45 -1.65 16.53
N ALA A 117 -11.18 -1.37 16.20
CA ALA A 117 -10.84 -0.66 14.98
C ALA A 117 -11.04 -1.51 13.72
N ALA A 118 -10.73 -2.80 13.80
CA ALA A 118 -10.89 -3.73 12.68
C ALA A 118 -12.37 -3.97 12.33
N GLU A 119 -13.23 -4.15 13.33
CA GLU A 119 -14.68 -4.32 13.16
C GLU A 119 -15.33 -3.03 12.67
N LEU A 120 -14.91 -1.87 13.19
CA LEU A 120 -15.39 -0.59 12.68
C LEU A 120 -14.99 -0.42 11.21
N LEU A 121 -13.71 -0.66 10.87
CA LEU A 121 -13.24 -0.58 9.49
C LEU A 121 -14.01 -1.54 8.58
N TRP A 122 -14.24 -2.78 9.03
CA TRP A 122 -15.06 -3.76 8.32
C TRP A 122 -16.46 -3.23 7.99
N ALA A 123 -17.18 -2.74 9.00
CA ALA A 123 -18.52 -2.22 8.85
C ALA A 123 -18.55 -1.01 7.90
N SER A 124 -17.62 -0.05 8.06
CA SER A 124 -17.51 1.12 7.20
C SER A 124 -17.24 0.77 5.75
N VAL A 125 -16.38 -0.23 5.52
CA VAL A 125 -16.03 -0.73 4.17
C VAL A 125 -17.26 -1.32 3.49
N LEU A 126 -18.05 -2.13 4.19
CA LEU A 126 -19.29 -2.69 3.63
C LEU A 126 -20.34 -1.60 3.35
N LEU A 127 -20.53 -0.66 4.28
CA LEU A 127 -21.49 0.45 4.11
C LEU A 127 -21.11 1.37 2.93
N GLU A 128 -19.82 1.53 2.65
CA GLU A 128 -19.35 2.37 1.55
C GLU A 128 -19.23 1.67 0.20
N ALA A 129 -19.46 0.35 0.12
CA ALA A 129 -19.32 -0.41 -1.11
C ALA A 129 -20.15 0.16 -2.28
N GLU A 130 -21.42 0.50 -2.01
CA GLU A 130 -22.33 1.04 -3.04
C GLU A 130 -21.91 2.41 -3.55
N TRP A 131 -21.38 3.26 -2.66
CA TRP A 131 -20.89 4.59 -3.02
C TRP A 131 -19.58 4.48 -3.81
N HIS A 132 -18.66 3.65 -3.33
CA HIS A 132 -17.38 3.40 -3.98
C HIS A 132 -17.54 2.82 -5.39
N ALA A 133 -18.56 1.97 -5.62
CA ALA A 133 -18.88 1.43 -6.94
C ALA A 133 -19.31 2.50 -7.96
N ARG A 134 -19.71 3.71 -7.52
CA ARG A 134 -20.07 4.85 -8.39
C ARG A 134 -18.86 5.69 -8.80
N LEU A 135 -17.68 5.43 -8.24
CA LEU A 135 -16.46 6.10 -8.69
C LEU A 135 -16.13 5.69 -10.13
N PRO A 136 -15.50 6.59 -10.91
CA PRO A 136 -15.08 6.27 -12.27
C PRO A 136 -14.28 4.97 -12.36
N GLU A 137 -14.59 4.18 -13.38
CA GLU A 137 -13.86 2.95 -13.67
C GLU A 137 -12.38 3.23 -13.95
N VAL A 138 -11.53 2.28 -13.58
CA VAL A 138 -10.09 2.35 -13.83
C VAL A 138 -9.78 1.55 -15.08
N HIS A 139 -9.37 2.26 -16.14
CA HIS A 139 -8.86 1.63 -17.35
C HIS A 139 -7.34 1.65 -17.31
N LEU A 140 -6.73 0.47 -17.26
CA LEU A 140 -5.28 0.29 -17.22
C LEU A 140 -4.76 -0.13 -18.60
N SER A 141 -3.74 0.56 -19.08
CA SER A 141 -2.94 0.12 -20.23
C SER A 141 -1.99 -1.00 -19.76
N LEU A 142 -2.49 -2.23 -19.64
CA LEU A 142 -1.69 -3.37 -19.15
C LEU A 142 -0.41 -3.60 -19.96
N PRO A 143 -0.41 -3.54 -21.31
CA PRO A 143 0.83 -3.71 -22.08
C PRO A 143 1.89 -2.65 -21.78
N GLU A 144 1.47 -1.39 -21.61
CA GLU A 144 2.39 -0.29 -21.27
C GLU A 144 2.93 -0.43 -19.85
N LEU A 145 2.07 -0.81 -18.90
CA LEU A 145 2.46 -1.12 -17.53
C LEU A 145 3.45 -2.28 -17.47
N ASP A 146 3.20 -3.36 -18.21
CA ASP A 146 4.08 -4.53 -18.28
C ASP A 146 5.43 -4.19 -18.86
N GLN A 147 5.46 -3.41 -19.93
CA GLN A 147 6.70 -2.93 -20.52
C GLN A 147 7.49 -2.06 -19.54
N ALA A 148 6.81 -1.14 -18.85
CA ALA A 148 7.45 -0.22 -17.90
C ALA A 148 7.99 -0.96 -16.66
N LEU A 149 7.21 -1.88 -16.07
CA LEU A 149 7.62 -2.73 -14.95
C LEU A 149 8.80 -3.63 -15.34
N SER A 150 8.74 -4.27 -16.52
CA SER A 150 9.84 -5.11 -17.01
C SER A 150 11.13 -4.31 -17.20
N SER A 151 11.03 -3.08 -17.69
CA SER A 151 12.17 -2.19 -17.89
C SER A 151 12.79 -1.75 -16.56
N ALA A 152 12.00 -1.66 -15.49
CA ALA A 152 12.45 -1.24 -14.17
C ALA A 152 13.04 -2.39 -13.33
N ALA A 153 12.82 -3.65 -13.72
CA ALA A 153 13.35 -4.82 -13.03
C ALA A 153 14.89 -4.82 -12.91
N ALA A 154 15.61 -4.17 -13.82
CA ALA A 154 17.06 -4.00 -13.69
C ALA A 154 17.47 -3.18 -12.45
N VAL A 155 16.63 -2.23 -12.04
CA VAL A 155 16.86 -1.37 -10.86
C VAL A 155 16.27 -1.97 -9.58
N ALA A 156 15.22 -2.77 -9.69
CA ALA A 156 14.65 -3.54 -8.57
C ALA A 156 14.45 -5.00 -8.98
N PRO A 157 15.49 -5.86 -8.90
CA PRO A 157 15.43 -7.25 -9.39
C PRO A 157 14.29 -8.07 -8.78
N ARG A 158 13.99 -7.83 -7.50
CA ARG A 158 12.92 -8.52 -6.78
C ARG A 158 11.52 -8.30 -7.40
N LEU A 159 11.35 -7.23 -8.18
CA LEU A 159 10.09 -6.94 -8.86
C LEU A 159 9.68 -8.06 -9.83
N ALA A 160 10.66 -8.76 -10.44
CA ALA A 160 10.39 -9.85 -11.38
C ALA A 160 9.71 -11.07 -10.74
N ASP A 161 9.87 -11.24 -9.42
CA ASP A 161 9.24 -12.32 -8.65
C ASP A 161 7.92 -11.90 -8.00
N CYS A 162 7.44 -10.69 -8.27
CA CYS A 162 6.27 -10.11 -7.63
C CYS A 162 5.13 -9.89 -8.63
N THR A 163 3.91 -10.11 -8.16
CA THR A 163 2.69 -9.66 -8.84
C THR A 163 2.38 -8.24 -8.41
N VAL A 164 2.36 -7.31 -9.37
CA VAL A 164 1.95 -5.92 -9.12
C VAL A 164 0.45 -5.78 -9.39
N ALA A 165 -0.28 -5.25 -8.40
CA ALA A 165 -1.69 -4.95 -8.48
C ALA A 165 -1.96 -3.49 -8.07
N PHE A 166 -3.14 -2.98 -8.44
CA PHE A 166 -3.46 -1.57 -8.35
C PHE A 166 -4.66 -1.30 -7.45
N VAL A 167 -4.50 -0.28 -6.61
CA VAL A 167 -5.44 0.18 -5.59
C VAL A 167 -5.45 1.71 -5.68
N ARG A 168 -6.53 2.33 -6.16
CA ARG A 168 -6.64 3.78 -6.40
C ARG A 168 -6.29 4.57 -5.15
N ALA A 169 -6.85 4.16 -4.02
CA ALA A 169 -6.73 4.88 -2.75
C ALA A 169 -5.29 4.92 -2.19
N LEU A 170 -4.39 4.05 -2.65
CA LEU A 170 -2.99 4.10 -2.23
C LEU A 170 -2.25 5.30 -2.83
N ARG A 171 -2.63 5.80 -4.01
CA ARG A 171 -1.96 6.91 -4.72
C ARG A 171 -0.43 6.88 -4.64
N LEU A 172 0.18 7.64 -3.73
CA LEU A 172 1.64 7.74 -3.55
C LEU A 172 2.25 6.64 -2.67
N HIS A 173 1.42 5.73 -2.17
CA HIS A 173 1.80 4.67 -1.25
C HIS A 173 1.85 3.32 -1.98
N GLY A 174 2.64 2.41 -1.43
CA GLY A 174 2.63 1.00 -1.79
C GLY A 174 2.45 0.11 -0.57
N ARG A 175 2.09 -1.14 -0.80
CA ARG A 175 2.03 -2.19 0.21
C ARG A 175 2.55 -3.48 -0.38
N VAL A 176 3.39 -4.17 0.37
CA VAL A 176 3.89 -5.48 -0.02
C VAL A 176 3.57 -6.54 1.00
N ARG A 177 3.15 -7.71 0.51
CA ARG A 177 2.94 -8.90 1.32
C ARG A 177 3.31 -10.14 0.50
N SER A 178 4.25 -10.92 1.01
CA SER A 178 4.76 -12.11 0.30
C SER A 178 5.27 -11.76 -1.10
N HIS A 179 4.56 -12.15 -2.15
CA HIS A 179 4.92 -11.89 -3.55
C HIS A 179 3.96 -10.91 -4.24
N GLU A 180 3.14 -10.20 -3.47
CA GLU A 180 2.15 -9.28 -4.01
C GLU A 180 2.46 -7.86 -3.58
N ILE A 181 2.54 -6.97 -4.56
CA ILE A 181 2.81 -5.54 -4.41
C ILE A 181 1.57 -4.78 -4.86
N TRP A 182 0.99 -3.99 -3.98
CA TRP A 182 -0.11 -3.10 -4.27
C TRP A 182 0.37 -1.66 -4.30
N VAL A 183 0.00 -0.94 -5.34
CA VAL A 183 0.38 0.46 -5.54
C VAL A 183 -0.80 1.27 -6.05
N GLY A 184 -0.68 2.60 -6.03
CA GLY A 184 -1.65 3.49 -6.66
C GLY A 184 -1.98 3.10 -8.11
N ALA A 185 -3.23 3.26 -8.52
CA ALA A 185 -3.60 3.12 -9.92
C ALA A 185 -3.17 4.37 -10.73
N PRO A 186 -2.54 4.22 -11.91
CA PRO A 186 -2.11 5.35 -12.74
C PRO A 186 -3.33 6.09 -13.32
N LEU A 187 -3.81 7.09 -12.57
CA LEU A 187 -4.98 7.88 -12.90
C LEU A 187 -4.61 9.37 -12.95
N PRO A 188 -4.76 10.03 -14.11
CA PRO A 188 -4.53 11.47 -14.24
C PRO A 188 -5.37 12.31 -13.28
N ALA A 189 -6.61 11.88 -12.99
CA ALA A 189 -7.49 12.53 -12.01
C ALA A 189 -6.91 12.53 -10.58
N LEU A 190 -6.07 11.55 -10.25
CA LEU A 190 -5.32 11.47 -8.99
C LEU A 190 -3.91 12.06 -9.10
N ARG A 191 -3.59 12.67 -10.24
CA ARG A 191 -2.25 13.19 -10.58
C ARG A 191 -1.18 12.11 -10.46
N LEU A 192 -1.51 10.89 -10.90
CA LEU A 192 -0.63 9.74 -10.81
C LEU A 192 -0.39 9.16 -12.22
N GLY A 193 0.87 9.13 -12.63
CA GLY A 193 1.29 8.54 -13.91
C GLY A 193 1.90 7.16 -13.75
N ILE A 194 2.03 6.42 -14.86
CA ILE A 194 2.66 5.09 -14.89
C ILE A 194 4.07 5.11 -14.30
N GLU A 195 4.86 6.15 -14.60
CA GLU A 195 6.22 6.29 -14.07
C GLU A 195 6.26 6.23 -12.55
N HIS A 196 5.42 7.01 -11.86
CA HIS A 196 5.36 6.99 -10.40
C HIS A 196 5.00 5.59 -9.88
N VAL A 197 3.99 4.97 -10.47
CA VAL A 197 3.47 3.67 -10.05
C VAL A 197 4.54 2.57 -10.18
N VAL A 198 5.33 2.62 -11.25
CA VAL A 198 6.46 1.70 -11.46
C VAL A 198 7.54 1.91 -10.41
N TRP A 199 7.93 3.16 -10.13
CA TRP A 199 8.93 3.45 -9.09
C TRP A 199 8.45 3.08 -7.69
N GLN A 200 7.17 3.29 -7.40
CA GLN A 200 6.59 2.82 -6.14
C GLN A 200 6.67 1.29 -6.06
N ALA A 201 6.35 0.56 -7.14
CA ALA A 201 6.45 -0.90 -7.14
C ALA A 201 7.91 -1.37 -6.97
N CYS A 202 8.88 -0.71 -7.61
CA CYS A 202 10.30 -0.97 -7.41
C CYS A 202 10.73 -0.75 -5.95
N HIS A 203 10.23 0.31 -5.33
CA HIS A 203 10.47 0.60 -3.93
C HIS A 203 9.92 -0.51 -3.02
N GLU A 204 8.65 -0.89 -3.18
CA GLU A 204 8.05 -1.98 -2.40
C GLU A 204 8.79 -3.32 -2.58
N ALA A 205 9.22 -3.64 -3.80
CA ALA A 205 10.04 -4.81 -4.09
C ALA A 205 11.40 -4.75 -3.37
N THR A 206 11.99 -3.57 -3.28
CA THR A 206 13.27 -3.35 -2.60
C THR A 206 13.11 -3.41 -1.07
N VAL A 207 11.99 -2.92 -0.53
CA VAL A 207 11.64 -3.11 0.90
C VAL A 207 11.53 -4.59 1.25
N LEU A 208 10.89 -5.39 0.39
CA LEU A 208 10.82 -6.85 0.58
C LEU A 208 12.22 -7.47 0.61
N GLU A 209 13.08 -7.09 -0.32
CA GLU A 209 14.46 -7.59 -0.39
C GLU A 209 15.30 -7.23 0.84
N VAL A 210 15.19 -5.98 1.33
CA VAL A 210 15.83 -5.51 2.56
C VAL A 210 15.36 -6.33 3.76
N ASN A 211 14.05 -6.55 3.88
CA ASN A 211 13.48 -7.34 4.98
C ASN A 211 13.94 -8.81 4.93
N GLU A 212 14.03 -9.41 3.74
CA GLU A 212 14.58 -10.76 3.57
C GLU A 212 16.07 -10.84 3.91
N ALA A 213 16.86 -9.82 3.54
CA ALA A 213 18.27 -9.74 3.89
C ALA A 213 18.48 -9.58 5.41
N ALA A 214 17.65 -8.78 6.07
CA ALA A 214 17.65 -8.64 7.53
C ALA A 214 17.26 -9.95 8.23
N ALA A 215 16.21 -10.64 7.76
CA ALA A 215 15.79 -11.92 8.31
C ALA A 215 16.89 -12.99 8.23
N ARG A 216 17.65 -13.04 7.12
CA ARG A 216 18.80 -13.97 6.97
C ARG A 216 19.94 -13.71 7.96
N THR A 217 20.06 -12.50 8.48
CA THR A 217 21.11 -12.11 9.42
C THR A 217 20.64 -12.10 10.87
N GLY A 218 19.36 -12.39 11.11
CA GLY A 218 18.76 -12.28 12.44
C GLY A 218 18.62 -10.84 12.94
N ILE A 219 18.71 -9.85 12.03
CA ILE A 219 18.48 -8.44 12.36
C ILE A 219 16.98 -8.17 12.27
N GLU A 220 16.41 -7.68 13.37
CA GLU A 220 15.06 -7.12 13.36
C GLU A 220 15.10 -5.65 12.93
N LEU A 221 14.50 -5.36 11.79
CA LEU A 221 14.31 -3.99 11.32
C LEU A 221 12.89 -3.52 11.62
N GLY A 222 12.79 -2.33 12.21
CA GLY A 222 11.53 -1.60 12.24
C GLY A 222 11.19 -1.03 10.85
N HIS A 223 9.95 -0.56 10.70
CA HIS A 223 9.45 0.01 9.44
C HIS A 223 10.36 1.13 8.90
N GLY A 224 10.59 2.21 9.67
CA GLY A 224 11.39 3.35 9.21
C GLY A 224 12.79 2.97 8.70
N PRO A 225 13.58 2.18 9.45
CA PRO A 225 14.88 1.68 8.98
C PRO A 225 14.79 0.84 7.69
N SER A 226 13.79 -0.03 7.54
CA SER A 226 13.59 -0.82 6.31
C SER A 226 13.26 0.06 5.10
N GLU A 227 12.36 1.04 5.26
CA GLU A 227 11.99 2.00 4.22
C GLU A 227 13.22 2.82 3.77
N HIS A 228 13.99 3.33 4.73
CA HIS A 228 15.17 4.13 4.44
C HIS A 228 16.26 3.31 3.73
N ALA A 229 16.54 2.09 4.21
CA ALA A 229 17.50 1.19 3.56
C ALA A 229 17.07 0.85 2.11
N ALA A 230 15.76 0.65 1.87
CA ALA A 230 15.24 0.40 0.54
C ALA A 230 15.41 1.60 -0.40
N VAL A 231 15.14 2.82 0.07
CA VAL A 231 15.35 4.05 -0.71
C VAL A 231 16.82 4.23 -1.08
N VAL A 232 17.74 4.02 -0.13
CA VAL A 232 19.19 4.13 -0.40
C VAL A 232 19.62 3.10 -1.44
N LEU A 233 19.24 1.83 -1.25
CA LEU A 233 19.58 0.75 -2.17
C LEU A 233 19.02 1.01 -3.58
N LEU A 234 17.76 1.45 -3.66
CA LEU A 234 17.10 1.77 -4.92
C LEU A 234 17.79 2.96 -5.61
N ALA A 235 18.20 3.99 -4.87
CA ALA A 235 18.95 5.13 -5.39
C ALA A 235 20.32 4.73 -5.95
N GLU A 236 21.06 3.86 -5.26
CA GLU A 236 22.35 3.33 -5.74
C GLU A 236 22.18 2.54 -7.04
N ARG A 237 21.16 1.69 -7.13
CA ARG A 237 20.83 0.95 -8.36
C ARG A 237 20.39 1.89 -9.47
N ALA A 238 19.53 2.87 -9.19
CA ALA A 238 19.12 3.86 -10.17
C ALA A 238 20.32 4.63 -10.75
N LYS A 239 21.31 5.00 -9.92
CA LYS A 239 22.57 5.61 -10.39
C LYS A 239 23.34 4.66 -11.31
N ARG A 240 23.54 3.39 -10.92
CA ARG A 240 24.23 2.36 -11.73
C ARG A 240 23.59 2.14 -13.11
N HIS A 241 22.26 2.18 -13.16
CA HIS A 241 21.48 1.98 -14.39
C HIS A 241 21.13 3.28 -15.13
N ARG A 242 21.73 4.42 -14.76
CA ARG A 242 21.50 5.75 -15.38
C ARG A 242 20.04 6.22 -15.32
N GLN A 243 19.33 5.86 -14.26
CA GLN A 243 17.94 6.24 -13.99
C GLN A 243 17.78 7.13 -12.75
N ALA A 244 18.85 7.81 -12.32
CA ALA A 244 18.84 8.66 -11.12
C ALA A 244 17.84 9.82 -11.20
N ALA A 245 17.59 10.37 -12.40
CA ALA A 245 16.65 11.47 -12.60
C ALA A 245 15.19 11.03 -12.38
N GLN A 246 14.83 9.85 -12.86
CA GLN A 246 13.49 9.27 -12.69
C GLN A 246 13.24 8.91 -11.22
N HIS A 247 14.23 8.31 -10.55
CA HIS A 247 14.17 8.07 -9.11
C HIS A 247 13.98 9.37 -8.31
N ALA A 248 14.70 10.43 -8.66
CA ALA A 248 14.55 11.74 -8.02
C ALA A 248 13.16 12.36 -8.28
N SER A 249 12.61 12.19 -9.49
CA SER A 249 11.24 12.60 -9.83
C SER A 249 10.20 11.88 -8.97
N TRP A 250 10.35 10.56 -8.77
CA TRP A 250 9.51 9.80 -7.85
C TRP A 250 9.62 10.35 -6.41
N LEU A 251 10.84 10.51 -5.88
CA LEU A 251 11.05 11.04 -4.53
C LEU A 251 10.48 12.45 -4.30
N ALA A 252 10.47 13.29 -5.34
CA ALA A 252 9.94 14.65 -5.24
C ALA A 252 8.44 14.69 -4.86
N HIS A 253 7.69 13.60 -5.06
CA HIS A 253 6.29 13.49 -4.64
C HIS A 253 6.12 13.53 -3.11
N PHE A 254 7.16 13.17 -2.34
CA PHE A 254 7.13 13.21 -0.88
C PHE A 254 7.57 14.57 -0.29
N GLY A 255 8.03 15.50 -1.13
CA GLY A 255 8.39 16.86 -0.74
C GLY A 255 9.42 16.91 0.40
N ALA A 256 9.16 17.71 1.43
CA ALA A 256 10.03 17.85 2.60
C ALA A 256 10.18 16.56 3.44
N ASN A 257 9.29 15.58 3.23
CA ASN A 257 9.34 14.29 3.92
C ASN A 257 10.08 13.22 3.11
N ALA A 258 10.66 13.58 1.96
CA ALA A 258 11.43 12.63 1.16
C ALA A 258 12.62 12.07 1.97
N PRO A 259 12.76 10.75 2.08
CA PRO A 259 13.89 10.14 2.77
C PRO A 259 15.21 10.46 2.07
N PRO A 260 16.32 10.61 2.81
CA PRO A 260 17.63 10.82 2.21
C PRO A 260 18.07 9.58 1.42
N THR A 261 18.91 9.79 0.41
CA THR A 261 19.37 8.72 -0.52
C THR A 261 20.85 8.38 -0.37
N ASP A 262 21.56 9.11 0.48
CA ASP A 262 22.99 8.91 0.69
C ASP A 262 23.23 7.76 1.66
N ARG A 263 24.10 6.83 1.28
CA ARG A 263 24.46 5.67 2.11
C ARG A 263 25.00 6.06 3.48
N SER A 264 25.66 7.21 3.59
CA SER A 264 26.16 7.76 4.87
C SER A 264 25.04 8.19 5.82
N ALA A 265 23.80 8.33 5.34
CA ALA A 265 22.65 8.63 6.19
C ALA A 265 22.10 7.38 6.90
N LEU A 266 22.54 6.18 6.53
CA LEU A 266 22.22 4.95 7.27
C LEU A 266 22.97 4.97 8.60
N ASP A 267 22.21 5.16 9.67
CA ASP A 267 22.67 5.43 11.04
C ASP A 267 23.23 4.20 11.78
N SER A 268 23.32 3.05 11.11
CA SER A 268 23.74 1.80 11.73
C SER A 268 24.54 0.91 10.79
N ALA A 269 25.61 0.32 11.32
CA ALA A 269 26.38 -0.73 10.64
C ALA A 269 25.50 -1.94 10.26
N ALA A 270 24.44 -2.21 11.03
CA ALA A 270 23.47 -3.25 10.73
C ALA A 270 22.72 -2.95 9.41
N LEU A 271 22.29 -1.71 9.19
CA LEU A 271 21.62 -1.30 7.96
C LEU A 271 22.57 -1.35 6.76
N LEU A 272 23.82 -0.92 6.94
CA LEU A 272 24.85 -1.03 5.90
C LEU A 272 25.07 -2.48 5.48
N MET A 273 25.15 -3.41 6.43
CA MET A 273 25.29 -4.84 6.16
C MET A 273 24.07 -5.41 5.44
N VAL A 274 22.85 -5.03 5.85
CA VAL A 274 21.61 -5.44 5.17
C VAL A 274 21.59 -4.97 3.72
N VAL A 275 21.93 -3.70 3.46
CA VAL A 275 22.03 -3.16 2.11
C VAL A 275 23.07 -3.92 1.29
N GLN A 276 24.27 -4.20 1.82
CA GLN A 276 25.29 -4.98 1.12
C GLN A 276 24.82 -6.40 0.75
N LEU A 277 24.08 -7.06 1.64
CA LEU A 277 23.56 -8.42 1.41
C LEU A 277 22.39 -8.45 0.43
N ALA A 278 21.65 -7.35 0.31
CA ALA A 278 20.66 -7.15 -0.74
C ALA A 278 21.34 -6.83 -2.09
N GLU A 279 22.44 -6.08 -2.10
CA GLU A 279 23.19 -5.80 -3.33
C GLU A 279 23.81 -7.04 -4.00
N GLY A 280 24.17 -8.06 -3.22
CA GLY A 280 24.86 -9.27 -3.68
C GLY A 280 23.98 -10.43 -4.18
N ARG A 281 22.68 -10.19 -4.39
CA ARG A 281 21.75 -11.13 -5.04
C ARG A 281 21.53 -10.77 -6.50
#